data_AF-A0A6A8LTZ5-F1
#
_entry.id   AF-A0A6A8LTZ5-F1
#
_cell.length_a   1.000
_cell.length_b   1.000
_cell.length_c   1.000
_cell.angle_alpha   90.00
_cell.angle_beta   90.00
_cell.angle_gamma   90.00
#
_symmetry.space_group_name_H-M   'P 1'
#
loop_
_entity.id
_entity.type
_entity.pdbx_description
1 polymer ?
#
loop_
_entity_poly.entity_id
_entity_poly.type
_entity_poly.pdbx_seq_one_letter_code
_entity_poly.pdbx_strand_id
1 'polypeptide(L)' 'DHEAYSFNSPDAQYYMNESLELIRKNQDHIFEVMNGETEPKRCGVCEYCRQTKKITAFIDANDIEIY' A
#
# COMPACT_ATOMS: atom_id res chain seq x y z
N ASP A 1 2.50 -2.23 33.03
CA ASP A 1 3.16 -3.44 32.51
C ASP A 1 3.47 -3.25 31.04
N HIS A 2 4.73 -3.43 30.65
CA HIS A 2 5.12 -3.49 29.24
C HIS A 2 5.46 -4.94 28.94
N GLU A 3 4.71 -5.57 28.04
CA GLU A 3 5.01 -6.92 27.60
C GLU A 3 6.34 -6.92 26.83
N ALA A 4 7.21 -7.90 27.13
CA ALA A 4 8.43 -8.11 26.38
C ALA A 4 8.11 -8.96 25.15
N TYR A 5 8.02 -8.32 23.98
CA TYR A 5 7.81 -9.00 22.71
C TYR A 5 9.14 -9.57 22.19
N SER A 6 9.15 -10.87 21.87
CA SER A 6 10.28 -11.55 21.24
C SER A 6 9.97 -11.85 19.78
N PHE A 7 10.87 -11.46 18.88
CA PHE A 7 10.74 -11.68 17.43
C PHE A 7 11.61 -12.83 16.92
N ASN A 8 12.08 -13.69 17.82
CA ASN A 8 13.00 -14.79 17.49
C ASN A 8 12.30 -16.11 17.19
N SER A 9 10.96 -16.16 17.17
CA SER A 9 10.26 -17.37 16.76
C SER A 9 10.52 -17.64 15.27
N PRO A 10 10.50 -18.92 14.84
CA PRO A 10 10.66 -19.26 13.42
C PRO A 10 9.66 -18.53 12.52
N ASP A 11 8.40 -18.42 12.95
CA ASP A 11 7.36 -17.71 12.21
C ASP A 11 7.65 -16.21 12.11
N ALA A 12 8.09 -15.56 13.19
CA ALA A 12 8.45 -14.15 13.17
C ALA A 12 9.62 -13.87 12.22
N GLN A 13 10.62 -14.74 12.22
CA GLN A 13 11.75 -14.65 11.28
C GLN A 13 11.30 -14.88 9.83
N TYR A 14 10.39 -15.83 9.60
CA TYR A 14 9.81 -16.06 8.27
C TYR A 14 9.08 -14.81 7.76
N TYR A 15 8.13 -14.26 8.53
CA TYR A 15 7.39 -13.06 8.12
C TYR A 15 8.29 -11.84 7.92
N MET A 16 9.33 -11.68 8.75
CA MET A 16 10.31 -10.62 8.58
C MET A 16 11.05 -10.75 7.25
N ASN A 17 11.54 -11.95 6.91
CA ASN A 17 12.24 -12.19 5.66
C ASN A 17 11.34 -11.95 4.44
N GLU A 18 10.11 -12.46 4.46
CA GLU A 18 9.12 -12.22 3.39
C GLU A 18 8.84 -10.72 3.21
N SER A 19 8.70 -9.98 4.31
CA SER A 19 8.48 -8.53 4.27
C SER A 19 9.68 -7.79 3.70
N LEU A 20 10.90 -8.21 4.03
CA LEU A 20 12.13 -7.63 3.47
C LEU A 20 12.25 -7.89 1.97
N GLU A 21 11.89 -9.08 1.50
CA GLU A 21 11.87 -9.39 0.06
C GLU A 21 10.83 -8.56 -0.69
N LEU A 22 9.65 -8.33 -0.08
CA LEU A 22 8.64 -7.44 -0.67
C LEU A 22 9.17 -6.01 -0.81
N ILE A 23 9.87 -5.49 0.21
CA ILE A 23 10.49 -4.16 0.15
C ILE A 23 11.53 -4.14 -0.98
N ARG A 24 12.46 -5.09 -1.01
CA ARG A 24 13.50 -5.17 -2.05
C ARG A 24 12.91 -5.18 -3.45
N LYS A 25 11.88 -6.00 -3.68
CA LYS A 25 11.23 -6.14 -4.99
C LYS A 25 10.55 -4.86 -5.47
N ASN A 26 10.00 -4.06 -4.57
CA ASN A 26 9.23 -2.85 -4.93
C ASN A 26 10.05 -1.56 -4.86
N GLN A 27 11.28 -1.62 -4.35
CA GLN A 27 12.09 -0.44 -4.06
C GLN A 27 12.35 0.44 -5.30
N ASP A 28 12.65 -0.18 -6.44
CA ASP A 28 12.91 0.54 -7.70
C ASP A 28 11.68 1.32 -8.16
N HIS A 29 10.51 0.68 -8.19
CA HIS A 29 9.26 1.34 -8.58
C HIS A 29 8.89 2.51 -7.65
N ILE A 30 9.16 2.36 -6.34
CA ILE A 30 8.94 3.45 -5.37
C ILE A 30 9.81 4.65 -5.73
N PHE A 31 11.08 4.43 -6.08
CA PHE A 31 11.98 5.52 -6.49
C PHE A 31 11.56 6.17 -7.80
N GLU A 32 11.18 5.39 -8.81
CA GLU A 32 10.65 5.92 -10.08
C GLU A 32 9.47 6.87 -9.85
N VAL A 33 8.53 6.49 -8.98
CA VAL A 33 7.37 7.33 -8.64
C VAL A 33 7.80 8.59 -7.88
N MET A 34 8.72 8.46 -6.91
CA MET A 34 9.22 9.60 -6.15
C MET A 34 9.99 10.61 -7.00
N ASN A 35 10.74 10.13 -8.00
CA ASN A 35 11.48 10.97 -8.95
C ASN A 35 10.59 11.55 -10.05
N GLY A 36 9.33 11.13 -10.15
CA GLY A 36 8.39 11.55 -11.20
C GLY A 36 8.66 10.87 -12.56
N GLU A 37 9.39 9.76 -12.57
CA GLU A 37 9.66 8.95 -13.76
C GLU A 37 8.42 8.11 -14.15
N THR A 38 7.64 7.68 -13.15
CA THR A 38 6.39 6.93 -13.32
C THR A 38 5.26 7.56 -12.50
N GLU A 39 4.05 7.61 -13.04
CA GLU A 39 2.88 8.14 -12.33
C GLU A 39 2.41 7.22 -11.17
N PRO A 40 2.06 7.76 -10.00
CA PRO A 40 1.56 6.97 -8.88
C PRO A 40 0.19 6.36 -9.17
N LYS A 41 0.01 5.09 -8.79
CA LYS A 41 -1.32 4.47 -8.75
C LYS A 41 -2.14 5.06 -7.61
N ARG A 42 -3.33 5.57 -7.92
CA ARG A 42 -4.25 6.14 -6.93
C ARG A 42 -5.09 5.06 -6.30
N CYS A 43 -5.10 4.96 -4.97
CA CYS A 43 -5.91 3.94 -4.28
C CYS A 43 -7.43 4.22 -4.34
N GLY A 44 -7.85 5.46 -4.63
CA GLY A 44 -9.27 5.84 -4.77
C GLY A 44 -10.07 5.88 -3.45
N VAL A 45 -9.56 5.25 -2.39
CA VAL A 45 -10.27 5.04 -1.12
C VAL A 45 -9.69 5.82 0.06
N CYS A 46 -8.49 6.39 -0.03
CA CYS A 46 -7.96 7.25 1.03
C CYS A 46 -8.56 8.66 0.96
N GLU A 47 -8.48 9.41 2.06
CA GLU A 47 -9.00 10.78 2.12
C GLU A 47 -8.40 11.68 1.04
N TYR A 48 -7.08 11.69 0.90
CA TYR A 48 -6.39 12.47 -0.14
C TYR A 48 -6.91 12.14 -1.54
N CYS A 49 -7.11 10.84 -1.83
CA CYS A 49 -7.66 10.42 -3.12
C CYS A 49 -9.08 10.92 -3.34
N ARG A 50 -9.95 10.82 -2.33
CA ARG A 50 -11.33 11.31 -2.41
C ARG A 50 -11.41 12.82 -2.61
N GLN A 51 -10.62 13.59 -1.87
CA GLN A 51 -10.62 15.07 -1.94
C GLN A 51 -10.18 15.58 -3.32
N THR A 52 -9.23 14.90 -3.96
CA THR A 52 -8.65 15.32 -5.25
C THR A 52 -9.15 14.48 -6.43
N LYS A 53 -10.19 13.65 -6.24
CA LYS A 53 -10.85 12.90 -7.31
C LYS A 53 -11.68 13.87 -8.14
N LYS A 54 -11.48 13.86 -9.47
CA LYS A 54 -12.34 14.57 -10.41
C LYS A 54 -13.40 13.60 -10.92
N ILE A 55 -14.68 13.91 -10.69
CA ILE A 55 -15.79 13.09 -11.18
C ILE A 55 -16.01 13.46 -12.65
N THR A 56 -15.64 12.56 -13.55
CA THR A 56 -15.76 12.76 -15.01
C THR A 56 -16.97 12.03 -15.59
N ALA A 57 -17.51 11.04 -14.87
CA ALA A 57 -18.68 10.27 -15.25
C ALA A 57 -19.41 9.73 -14.01
N PHE A 58 -20.67 9.35 -14.19
CA PHE A 58 -21.40 8.56 -13.20
C PHE A 58 -20.88 7.12 -13.22
N ILE A 59 -20.80 6.50 -12.04
CA ILE A 59 -20.62 5.05 -11.89
C ILE A 59 -21.96 4.43 -11.54
N ASP A 60 -22.20 3.18 -11.95
CA ASP A 60 -23.41 2.47 -11.56
C ASP A 60 -23.37 2.17 -10.05
N ALA A 61 -24.53 2.18 -9.41
CA ALA A 61 -24.62 1.87 -7.98
C ALA A 61 -24.14 0.44 -7.66
N ASN A 62 -24.26 -0.49 -8.62
CA ASN A 62 -23.77 -1.86 -8.49
C ASN A 62 -22.24 -1.96 -8.58
N ASP A 63 -21.57 -0.95 -9.14
CA ASP A 63 -20.11 -0.91 -9.27
C ASP A 63 -19.42 -0.34 -8.02
N ILE A 64 -20.18 -0.04 -6.96
CA ILE A 64 -19.65 0.46 -5.69
C ILE A 64 -19.07 -0.73 -4.90
N GLU A 65 -17.75 -0.81 -4.83
CA GLU A 65 -17.05 -1.76 -3.96
C GLU A 65 -17.30 -1.42 -2.48
N ILE A 66 -17.77 -2.41 -1.70
CA ILE A 66 -17.94 -2.32 -0.24
C ILE A 66 -16.67 -2.90 0.39
N TYR A 67 -15.85 -2.03 0.99
CA TYR A 67 -14.64 -2.39 1.75
C TYR A 67 -14.95 -2.54 3.23
#